data_AF-A0A6J1PS88-F1
#
_entry.id   AF-A0A6J1PS88-F1
#
_cell.length_a   1.000
_cell.length_b   1.000
_cell.length_c   1.000
_cell.angle_alpha   90.00
_cell.angle_beta   90.00
_cell.angle_gamma   90.00
#
_symmetry.space_group_name_H-M   'P 1'
#
loop_
_entity.id
_entity.type
_entity.pdbx_description
1 polymer ?
#
loop_
_entity_poly.entity_id
_entity_poly.type
_entity_poly.pdbx_seq_one_letter_code
_entity_poly.pdbx_strand_id
1 'polypeptide(L)'
;MEFPLKVLTAVGCRRPISWTSLCKRTMYNVYTILMCLLLLTFMLPQLMDIILNVNNPDDFTDTFYIMLAMIIASCKIFSLLLNRKNIEMLTDALVEKPFKPLEPDEIEIRQKYDNKVRFCRTYSIIYTILVEMTCGCMNLTSLFTDFRKGNLAYREWIPYECSDTVYYFTYFRQLISLTVASIVNVACDIIICGFLLHIYCQIEILECRMKKALRNQSELGECVRQHDHIYKFAYTMNEKFRVIIAVQFIASMLVVCSNLYRLAKTTLSVKYVPLMMYTICMCMQIFIYSWYGNEVKLKSIQFSDKIFGMDWVTADKKVKENLIIIMNRSLMPIEFSSAHISVNLDSFVKVRDKLNNTLFCFVLVESTCVCIALTSLFTNFRTGDLTYKAWLPFNYSSSALFSLVYTHQLISMATCALVNLACDCFICGLLLHVCCQIEILEYRLNKSHTWKNLRDCVRHHDLIYDFASVVNERFAKIIAIQFITSMLVVCSNLYQLAQTTLSAKYLPLVLYTVCMMIEIFIYCWFGNEVKLKSLQIIDHVFEMDWPELNDSFKKALLMIMNRATIPIEFTSAYLFSMNLESFVGVLRISYSTYTLLQRV
;
A
#
# COMPACT_ATOMS: atom_id res chain seq x y z
N MET A 1 13.35 -8.47 -19.87
CA MET A 1 11.89 -8.60 -20.06
C MET A 1 11.37 -9.92 -20.66
N GLU A 2 12.15 -10.78 -21.32
CA GLU A 2 11.58 -11.93 -22.06
C GLU A 2 10.69 -12.88 -21.25
N PHE A 3 11.10 -13.24 -20.02
CA PHE A 3 10.32 -14.13 -19.15
C PHE A 3 8.94 -13.53 -18.79
N PRO A 4 8.84 -12.30 -18.22
CA PRO A 4 7.54 -11.64 -17.99
C PRO A 4 6.63 -11.63 -19.22
N LEU A 5 7.19 -11.36 -20.41
CA LEU A 5 6.42 -11.27 -21.65
C LEU A 5 5.87 -12.62 -22.12
N LYS A 6 6.62 -13.71 -21.90
CA LYS A 6 6.13 -15.07 -22.15
C LYS A 6 4.97 -15.43 -21.22
N VAL A 7 5.05 -15.06 -19.94
CA VAL A 7 3.95 -15.27 -18.97
C VAL A 7 2.71 -14.46 -19.35
N LEU A 8 2.86 -13.19 -19.74
CA LEU A 8 1.77 -12.36 -20.28
C LEU A 8 1.12 -12.96 -21.54
N THR A 9 1.91 -13.64 -22.36
CA THR A 9 1.42 -14.33 -23.55
C THR A 9 0.58 -15.55 -23.19
N ALA A 10 1.04 -16.33 -22.20
CA ALA A 10 0.34 -17.49 -21.68
C ALA A 10 -1.00 -17.12 -21.01
N VAL A 11 -1.10 -15.96 -20.35
CA VAL A 11 -2.33 -15.50 -19.69
C VAL A 11 -3.40 -14.98 -20.66
N GLY A 12 -3.04 -14.74 -21.93
CA GLY A 12 -3.97 -14.15 -22.90
C GLY A 12 -3.90 -12.62 -22.99
N CYS A 13 -2.96 -11.97 -22.31
CA CYS A 13 -2.86 -10.50 -22.25
C CYS A 13 -1.96 -9.89 -23.34
N ARG A 14 -0.98 -10.64 -23.88
CA ARG A 14 -0.08 -10.18 -24.96
C ARG A 14 -0.01 -11.19 -26.10
N ARG A 15 -0.48 -10.81 -27.30
CA ARG A 15 -0.39 -11.70 -28.47
C ARG A 15 1.08 -12.00 -28.83
N PRO A 16 1.41 -13.26 -29.22
CA PRO A 16 2.71 -13.59 -29.78
C PRO A 16 3.00 -12.76 -31.05
N ILE A 17 4.22 -12.25 -31.17
CA ILE A 17 4.68 -11.44 -32.32
C ILE A 17 4.66 -12.29 -33.62
N SER A 18 4.82 -13.60 -33.51
CA SER A 18 4.78 -14.55 -34.64
C SER A 18 3.38 -14.81 -35.22
N TRP A 19 2.31 -14.31 -34.57
CA TRP A 19 0.92 -14.57 -34.96
C TRP A 19 0.31 -13.36 -35.71
N THR A 20 0.71 -13.19 -36.96
CA THR A 20 0.29 -12.07 -37.83
C THR A 20 -0.98 -12.32 -38.63
N SER A 21 -1.40 -13.58 -38.84
CA SER A 21 -2.58 -13.91 -39.66
C SER A 21 -3.91 -13.57 -38.96
N LEU A 22 -4.92 -13.19 -39.74
CA LEU A 22 -6.24 -12.79 -39.24
C LEU A 22 -6.89 -13.89 -38.38
N CYS A 23 -6.81 -15.16 -38.81
CA CYS A 23 -7.35 -16.30 -38.08
C CYS A 23 -6.67 -16.49 -36.71
N LYS A 24 -5.32 -16.46 -36.67
CA LYS A 24 -4.55 -16.55 -35.40
C LYS A 24 -4.87 -15.38 -34.46
N ARG A 25 -5.06 -14.19 -35.02
CA ARG A 25 -5.46 -12.98 -34.26
C ARG A 25 -6.84 -13.14 -33.63
N THR A 26 -7.82 -13.68 -34.36
CA THR A 26 -9.17 -13.95 -33.85
C THR A 26 -9.15 -15.05 -32.79
N MET A 27 -8.44 -16.16 -33.03
CA MET A 27 -8.32 -17.25 -32.04
C MET A 27 -7.73 -16.77 -30.71
N TYR A 28 -6.68 -15.95 -30.74
CA TYR A 28 -6.09 -15.41 -29.52
C TYR A 28 -7.05 -14.46 -28.78
N ASN A 29 -7.83 -13.65 -29.51
CA ASN A 29 -8.83 -12.79 -28.87
C ASN A 29 -9.96 -13.60 -28.21
N VAL A 30 -10.41 -14.70 -28.85
CA VAL A 30 -11.38 -15.62 -28.26
C VAL A 30 -10.80 -16.26 -26.99
N TYR A 31 -9.54 -16.68 -27.02
CA TYR A 31 -8.84 -17.18 -25.85
C TYR A 31 -8.78 -16.14 -24.71
N THR A 32 -8.44 -14.88 -25.00
CA THR A 32 -8.46 -13.80 -24.01
C THR A 32 -9.84 -13.61 -23.37
N ILE A 33 -10.91 -13.61 -24.18
CA ILE A 33 -12.28 -13.48 -23.69
C ILE A 33 -12.64 -14.66 -22.80
N LEU A 34 -12.26 -15.88 -23.20
CA LEU A 34 -12.50 -17.09 -22.40
C LEU A 34 -11.81 -17.01 -21.04
N MET A 35 -10.56 -16.54 -20.97
CA MET A 35 -9.82 -16.35 -19.71
C MET A 35 -10.50 -15.34 -18.79
N CYS A 36 -11.01 -14.22 -19.33
CA CYS A 36 -11.77 -13.24 -18.56
C CYS A 36 -13.11 -13.81 -18.06
N LEU A 37 -13.84 -14.52 -18.92
CA LEU A 37 -15.12 -15.14 -18.55
C LEU A 37 -14.92 -16.20 -17.46
N LEU A 38 -13.86 -16.99 -17.54
CA LEU A 38 -13.55 -18.02 -16.56
C LEU A 38 -13.31 -17.41 -15.16
N LEU A 39 -12.58 -16.30 -15.07
CA LEU A 39 -12.40 -15.57 -13.80
C LEU A 39 -13.70 -14.93 -13.29
N LEU A 40 -14.45 -14.25 -14.16
CA LEU A 40 -15.71 -13.59 -13.79
C LEU A 40 -16.79 -14.58 -13.35
N THR A 41 -16.90 -15.71 -14.04
CA THR A 41 -17.88 -16.75 -13.71
C THR A 41 -17.53 -17.47 -12.41
N PHE A 42 -16.29 -17.44 -11.92
CA PHE A 42 -15.94 -17.96 -10.59
C PHE A 42 -16.11 -16.89 -9.50
N MET A 43 -15.86 -15.62 -9.85
CA MET A 43 -16.05 -14.46 -8.98
C MET A 43 -17.50 -14.23 -8.54
N LEU A 44 -18.43 -14.18 -9.49
CA LEU A 44 -19.81 -13.77 -9.22
C LEU A 44 -20.57 -14.76 -8.33
N PRO A 45 -20.46 -16.09 -8.53
CA PRO A 45 -21.03 -17.10 -7.62
C PRO A 45 -20.50 -17.02 -6.19
N GLN A 46 -19.22 -16.69 -5.99
CA GLN A 46 -18.65 -16.54 -4.64
C GLN A 46 -19.20 -15.29 -3.93
N LEU A 47 -19.35 -14.19 -4.67
CA LEU A 47 -20.01 -12.99 -4.15
C LEU A 47 -21.46 -13.29 -3.78
N MET A 48 -22.20 -14.02 -4.63
CA MET A 48 -23.57 -14.43 -4.35
C MET A 48 -23.66 -15.40 -3.16
N ASP A 49 -22.68 -16.29 -2.98
CA ASP A 49 -22.64 -17.19 -1.83
C ASP A 49 -22.52 -16.43 -0.51
N ILE A 50 -21.64 -15.42 -0.46
CA ILE A 50 -21.50 -14.55 0.71
C ILE A 50 -22.80 -13.79 1.01
N ILE A 51 -23.52 -13.37 -0.04
CA ILE A 51 -24.78 -12.62 0.12
C ILE A 51 -25.95 -13.52 0.54
N LEU A 52 -26.03 -14.73 0.00
CA LEU A 52 -27.25 -15.57 0.05
C LEU A 52 -27.14 -16.79 0.97
N ASN A 53 -25.96 -17.40 1.09
CA ASN A 53 -25.80 -18.72 1.70
C ASN A 53 -24.97 -18.72 2.99
N VAL A 54 -24.04 -17.77 3.14
CA VAL A 54 -23.10 -17.73 4.27
C VAL A 54 -23.82 -17.30 5.55
N ASN A 55 -23.89 -18.23 6.52
CA ASN A 55 -24.56 -18.03 7.80
C ASN A 55 -23.62 -18.17 9.01
N ASN A 56 -22.40 -18.66 8.82
CA ASN A 56 -21.42 -18.85 9.89
C ASN A 56 -20.05 -18.25 9.50
N PRO A 57 -19.20 -17.87 10.48
CA PRO A 57 -17.92 -17.20 10.20
C PRO A 57 -16.88 -18.11 9.51
N ASP A 58 -16.99 -19.43 9.66
CA ASP A 58 -16.11 -20.38 8.99
C ASP A 58 -16.39 -20.41 7.48
N ASP A 59 -17.66 -20.49 7.09
CA ASP A 59 -18.15 -20.40 5.71
C ASP A 59 -17.86 -19.03 5.09
N PHE A 60 -17.99 -17.96 5.88
CA PHE A 60 -17.66 -16.61 5.46
C PHE A 60 -16.19 -16.52 5.13
N THR A 61 -15.32 -16.87 6.08
CA THR A 61 -13.87 -16.78 5.87
C THR A 61 -13.44 -17.72 4.75
N ASP A 62 -13.97 -18.95 4.66
CA ASP A 62 -13.72 -19.92 3.60
C ASP A 62 -14.04 -19.37 2.20
N THR A 63 -15.09 -18.55 2.08
CA THR A 63 -15.51 -17.95 0.79
C THR A 63 -14.83 -16.60 0.54
N PHE A 64 -14.60 -15.80 1.59
CA PHE A 64 -14.12 -14.43 1.53
C PHE A 64 -12.67 -14.31 1.04
N TYR A 65 -11.75 -15.15 1.54
CA TYR A 65 -10.34 -15.06 1.10
C TYR A 65 -10.19 -15.42 -0.38
N ILE A 66 -11.01 -16.36 -0.87
CA ILE A 66 -10.99 -16.80 -2.27
C ILE A 66 -11.65 -15.76 -3.15
N MET A 67 -12.81 -15.24 -2.73
CA MET A 67 -13.46 -14.15 -3.43
C MET A 67 -12.50 -12.97 -3.59
N LEU A 68 -11.82 -12.54 -2.53
CA LEU A 68 -10.80 -11.48 -2.62
C LEU A 68 -9.67 -11.84 -3.60
N ALA A 69 -9.15 -13.07 -3.56
CA ALA A 69 -8.13 -13.52 -4.50
C ALA A 69 -8.60 -13.43 -5.97
N MET A 70 -9.85 -13.78 -6.21
CA MET A 70 -10.49 -13.76 -7.52
C MET A 70 -10.83 -12.32 -7.97
N ILE A 71 -11.15 -11.40 -7.04
CA ILE A 71 -11.33 -9.96 -7.33
C ILE A 71 -10.01 -9.40 -7.84
N ILE A 72 -8.91 -9.67 -7.12
CA ILE A 72 -7.57 -9.21 -7.49
C ILE A 72 -7.21 -9.73 -8.89
N ALA A 73 -7.37 -11.03 -9.13
CA ALA A 73 -7.05 -11.63 -10.43
C ALA A 73 -7.87 -11.01 -11.56
N SER A 74 -9.17 -10.76 -11.32
CA SER A 74 -10.06 -10.09 -12.27
C SER A 74 -9.62 -8.64 -12.53
N CYS A 75 -9.34 -7.86 -11.49
CA CYS A 75 -8.83 -6.50 -11.63
C CYS A 75 -7.49 -6.46 -12.40
N LYS A 76 -6.59 -7.43 -12.14
CA LYS A 76 -5.30 -7.54 -12.82
C LYS A 76 -5.45 -7.86 -14.31
N ILE A 77 -6.27 -8.85 -14.67
CA ILE A 77 -6.45 -9.20 -16.10
C ILE A 77 -7.06 -8.02 -16.86
N PHE A 78 -8.07 -7.34 -16.31
CA PHE A 78 -8.66 -6.16 -16.94
C PHE A 78 -7.66 -5.01 -17.06
N SER A 79 -6.88 -4.75 -16.01
CA SER A 79 -5.83 -3.71 -16.03
C SER A 79 -4.77 -4.00 -17.09
N LEU A 80 -4.29 -5.25 -17.19
CA LEU A 80 -3.31 -5.66 -18.21
C LEU A 80 -3.86 -5.51 -19.63
N LEU A 81 -5.13 -5.82 -19.85
CA LEU A 81 -5.78 -5.67 -21.15
C LEU A 81 -5.99 -4.20 -21.55
N LEU A 82 -6.45 -3.36 -20.61
CA LEU A 82 -6.61 -1.92 -20.82
C LEU A 82 -5.27 -1.24 -21.12
N ASN A 83 -4.21 -1.65 -20.41
CA ASN A 83 -2.87 -1.11 -20.56
C ASN A 83 -2.02 -1.82 -21.62
N ARG A 84 -2.58 -2.72 -22.43
CA ARG A 84 -1.81 -3.54 -23.39
C ARG A 84 -0.95 -2.72 -24.35
N LYS A 85 -1.50 -1.64 -24.92
CA LYS A 85 -0.75 -0.73 -25.80
C LYS A 85 0.37 0.01 -25.05
N ASN A 86 0.10 0.42 -23.81
CA ASN A 86 1.10 1.07 -22.96
C ASN A 86 2.23 0.11 -22.61
N ILE A 87 1.93 -1.17 -22.31
CA ILE A 87 2.95 -2.20 -22.05
C ILE A 87 3.83 -2.43 -23.28
N GLU A 88 3.24 -2.44 -24.49
CA GLU A 88 3.97 -2.55 -25.76
C GLU A 88 4.89 -1.34 -25.96
N MET A 89 4.34 -0.11 -25.88
CA MET A 89 5.12 1.13 -25.93
C MET A 89 6.26 1.19 -24.90
N LEU A 90 6.00 0.81 -23.64
CA LEU A 90 7.01 0.77 -22.58
C LEU A 90 8.06 -0.31 -22.86
N THR A 91 7.68 -1.44 -23.44
CA THR A 91 8.63 -2.49 -23.81
C THR A 91 9.52 -2.04 -24.97
N ASP A 92 8.94 -1.40 -25.99
CA ASP A 92 9.64 -0.97 -27.19
C ASP A 92 10.60 0.18 -26.86
N ALA A 93 10.18 1.10 -25.99
CA ALA A 93 11.04 2.15 -25.47
C ALA A 93 12.36 1.60 -24.89
N LEU A 94 12.33 0.46 -24.18
CA LEU A 94 13.52 -0.17 -23.58
C LEU A 94 14.52 -0.74 -24.60
N VAL A 95 14.11 -0.91 -25.87
CA VAL A 95 14.94 -1.47 -26.95
C VAL A 95 15.48 -0.36 -27.86
N GLU A 96 14.79 0.78 -27.92
CA GLU A 96 15.15 1.95 -28.73
C GLU A 96 16.12 2.91 -28.00
N LYS A 97 16.67 3.89 -28.72
CA LYS A 97 17.43 5.00 -28.08
C LYS A 97 16.46 5.83 -27.25
N PRO A 98 16.82 6.28 -26.02
CA PRO A 98 18.17 6.30 -25.43
C PRO A 98 18.55 5.08 -24.56
N PHE A 99 17.68 4.08 -24.39
CA PHE A 99 17.87 2.97 -23.44
C PHE A 99 18.70 1.80 -23.98
N LYS A 100 18.94 1.77 -25.29
CA LYS A 100 19.87 0.84 -25.93
C LYS A 100 21.33 1.09 -25.50
N PRO A 101 22.08 0.07 -25.03
CA PRO A 101 23.52 0.19 -24.83
C PRO A 101 24.24 0.21 -26.19
N LEU A 102 25.23 1.07 -26.31
CA LEU A 102 25.96 1.33 -27.56
C LEU A 102 27.45 1.04 -27.42
N GLU A 103 28.02 1.20 -26.22
CA GLU A 103 29.46 1.09 -25.98
C GLU A 103 29.89 -0.22 -25.27
N PRO A 104 31.13 -0.69 -25.46
CA PRO A 104 31.64 -1.91 -24.84
C PRO A 104 31.56 -1.90 -23.31
N ASP A 105 31.85 -0.78 -22.65
CA ASP A 105 31.74 -0.68 -21.18
C ASP A 105 30.27 -0.70 -20.72
N GLU A 106 29.33 -0.21 -21.55
CA GLU A 106 27.88 -0.30 -21.28
C GLU A 106 27.39 -1.73 -21.45
N ILE A 107 27.97 -2.48 -22.40
CA ILE A 107 27.72 -3.91 -22.59
C ILE A 107 28.31 -4.70 -21.42
N GLU A 108 29.48 -4.34 -20.91
CA GLU A 108 30.10 -4.97 -19.74
C GLU A 108 29.31 -4.65 -18.44
N ILE A 109 28.84 -3.41 -18.26
CA ILE A 109 27.92 -3.06 -17.17
C ILE A 109 26.62 -3.82 -17.33
N ARG A 110 26.05 -3.89 -18.54
CA ARG A 110 24.86 -4.70 -18.80
C ARG A 110 25.10 -6.18 -18.52
N GLN A 111 26.28 -6.74 -18.80
CA GLN A 111 26.65 -8.13 -18.50
C GLN A 111 26.93 -8.38 -17.00
N LYS A 112 27.59 -7.44 -16.31
CA LYS A 112 27.77 -7.46 -14.85
C LYS A 112 26.42 -7.37 -14.14
N TYR A 113 25.53 -6.53 -14.65
CA TYR A 113 24.16 -6.43 -14.19
C TYR A 113 23.25 -7.52 -14.73
N ASP A 114 23.59 -8.22 -15.81
CA ASP A 114 22.90 -9.45 -16.19
C ASP A 114 23.03 -10.50 -15.10
N ASN A 115 24.05 -10.48 -14.23
CA ASN A 115 24.12 -11.32 -13.03
C ASN A 115 23.16 -10.86 -11.90
N LYS A 116 22.97 -9.54 -11.70
CA LYS A 116 22.03 -8.98 -10.70
C LYS A 116 20.57 -9.02 -11.19
N VAL A 117 20.35 -8.84 -12.49
CA VAL A 117 19.10 -9.09 -13.22
C VAL A 117 18.81 -10.60 -13.26
N ARG A 118 19.83 -11.46 -13.37
CA ARG A 118 19.67 -12.92 -13.21
C ARG A 118 19.29 -13.28 -11.78
N PHE A 119 19.85 -12.64 -10.75
CA PHE A 119 19.38 -12.75 -9.37
C PHE A 119 17.90 -12.35 -9.27
N CYS A 120 17.51 -11.16 -9.73
CA CYS A 120 16.10 -10.71 -9.72
C CYS A 120 15.15 -11.58 -10.57
N ARG A 121 15.62 -12.11 -11.71
CA ARG A 121 14.91 -13.09 -12.55
C ARG A 121 14.76 -14.41 -11.79
N THR A 122 15.79 -14.85 -11.07
CA THR A 122 15.75 -16.00 -10.18
C THR A 122 14.74 -15.77 -9.05
N TYR A 123 14.68 -14.58 -8.42
CA TYR A 123 13.63 -14.25 -7.45
C TYR A 123 12.23 -14.24 -8.07
N SER A 124 12.07 -13.71 -9.28
CA SER A 124 10.78 -13.73 -9.99
C SER A 124 10.35 -15.17 -10.34
N ILE A 125 11.31 -16.04 -10.68
CA ILE A 125 11.10 -17.47 -10.92
C ILE A 125 10.76 -18.18 -9.60
N ILE A 126 11.50 -17.92 -8.51
CA ILE A 126 11.22 -18.47 -7.18
C ILE A 126 9.83 -18.06 -6.71
N TYR A 127 9.46 -16.80 -6.89
CA TYR A 127 8.13 -16.28 -6.59
C TYR A 127 7.04 -16.98 -7.42
N THR A 128 7.27 -17.16 -8.73
CA THR A 128 6.38 -17.93 -9.60
C THR A 128 6.22 -19.36 -9.10
N ILE A 129 7.33 -20.03 -8.77
CA ILE A 129 7.34 -21.40 -8.24
C ILE A 129 6.57 -21.47 -6.92
N LEU A 130 6.75 -20.51 -6.02
CA LEU A 130 6.07 -20.45 -4.73
C LEU A 130 4.54 -20.32 -4.91
N VAL A 131 4.08 -19.43 -5.79
CA VAL A 131 2.64 -19.22 -6.04
C VAL A 131 2.02 -20.43 -6.75
N GLU A 132 2.68 -20.97 -7.77
CA GLU A 132 2.18 -22.14 -8.51
C GLU A 132 2.22 -23.42 -7.66
N MET A 133 3.25 -23.59 -6.81
CA MET A 133 3.29 -24.67 -5.82
C MET A 133 2.15 -24.53 -4.82
N THR A 134 1.85 -23.32 -4.35
CA THR A 134 0.71 -23.07 -3.44
C THR A 134 -0.63 -23.40 -4.09
N CYS A 135 -0.84 -22.95 -5.33
CA CYS A 135 -2.03 -23.28 -6.12
C CYS A 135 -2.14 -24.79 -6.35
N GLY A 136 -1.02 -25.44 -6.71
CA GLY A 136 -0.94 -26.89 -6.90
C GLY A 136 -1.28 -27.65 -5.63
N CYS A 137 -0.73 -27.24 -4.48
CA CYS A 137 -1.05 -27.81 -3.17
C CYS A 137 -2.53 -27.62 -2.80
N MET A 138 -3.13 -26.45 -3.07
CA MET A 138 -4.56 -26.21 -2.84
C MET A 138 -5.43 -27.14 -3.69
N ASN A 139 -5.15 -27.25 -4.98
CA ASN A 139 -5.88 -28.13 -5.90
C ASN A 139 -5.71 -29.61 -5.50
N LEU A 140 -4.49 -30.00 -5.14
CA LEU A 140 -4.17 -31.38 -4.73
C LEU A 140 -4.88 -31.75 -3.43
N THR A 141 -4.83 -30.87 -2.42
CA THR A 141 -5.56 -31.07 -1.16
C THR A 141 -7.06 -31.21 -1.44
N SER A 142 -7.64 -30.35 -2.27
CA SER A 142 -9.06 -30.42 -2.63
C SER A 142 -9.43 -31.75 -3.31
N LEU A 143 -8.60 -32.25 -4.23
CA LEU A 143 -8.82 -33.53 -4.90
C LEU A 143 -8.81 -34.72 -3.92
N PHE A 144 -7.97 -34.67 -2.89
CA PHE A 144 -7.89 -35.73 -1.90
C PHE A 144 -8.95 -35.61 -0.78
N THR A 145 -9.43 -34.41 -0.47
CA THR A 145 -10.38 -34.20 0.63
C THR A 145 -11.81 -33.98 0.17
N ASP A 146 -12.04 -32.99 -0.69
CA ASP A 146 -13.39 -32.49 -1.00
C ASP A 146 -14.00 -33.27 -2.17
N PHE A 147 -13.22 -33.55 -3.22
CA PHE A 147 -13.69 -34.33 -4.36
C PHE A 147 -14.15 -35.74 -3.99
N ARG A 148 -13.38 -36.43 -3.12
CA ARG A 148 -13.72 -37.79 -2.63
C ARG A 148 -15.01 -37.81 -1.79
N LYS A 149 -15.38 -36.69 -1.19
CA LYS A 149 -16.59 -36.55 -0.38
C LYS A 149 -17.79 -36.06 -1.19
N GLY A 150 -17.64 -35.81 -2.50
CA GLY A 150 -18.68 -35.21 -3.34
C GLY A 150 -18.88 -33.71 -3.09
N ASN A 151 -17.91 -33.03 -2.46
CA ASN A 151 -17.98 -31.61 -2.17
C ASN A 151 -17.20 -30.79 -3.21
N LEU A 152 -17.71 -29.60 -3.52
CA LEU A 152 -16.99 -28.64 -4.35
C LEU A 152 -15.65 -28.24 -3.72
N ALA A 153 -14.67 -27.88 -4.55
CA ALA A 153 -13.35 -27.47 -4.08
C ALA A 153 -13.45 -26.20 -3.23
N TYR A 154 -14.29 -25.29 -3.70
CA TYR A 154 -14.60 -24.04 -3.05
C TYR A 154 -16.09 -23.84 -3.03
N ARG A 155 -16.55 -23.29 -1.92
CA ARG A 155 -17.95 -22.94 -1.73
C ARG A 155 -18.33 -21.81 -2.69
N GLU A 156 -19.42 -21.99 -3.41
CA GLU A 156 -20.01 -20.97 -4.28
C GLU A 156 -21.52 -21.18 -4.42
N TRP A 157 -22.25 -20.12 -4.73
CA TRP A 157 -23.69 -20.19 -4.97
C TRP A 157 -23.95 -20.66 -6.39
N ILE A 158 -24.76 -21.71 -6.53
CA ILE A 158 -25.06 -22.31 -7.83
C ILE A 158 -26.54 -22.10 -8.15
N PRO A 159 -26.89 -21.42 -9.26
CA PRO A 159 -28.28 -21.16 -9.66
C PRO A 159 -29.05 -22.38 -10.20
N TYR A 160 -28.37 -23.50 -10.42
CA TYR A 160 -28.91 -24.70 -11.09
C TYR A 160 -28.83 -25.94 -10.17
N GLU A 161 -29.72 -26.90 -10.40
CA GLU A 161 -29.69 -28.19 -9.69
C GLU A 161 -28.41 -28.96 -10.06
N CYS A 162 -27.69 -29.41 -9.03
CA CYS A 162 -26.40 -30.07 -9.21
C CYS A 162 -26.61 -31.55 -9.57
N SER A 163 -26.70 -31.87 -10.86
CA SER A 163 -26.61 -33.25 -11.36
C SER A 163 -25.16 -33.73 -11.37
N ASP A 164 -24.92 -35.05 -11.41
CA ASP A 164 -23.56 -35.62 -11.37
C ASP A 164 -22.64 -35.01 -12.44
N THR A 165 -23.12 -34.87 -13.69
CA THR A 165 -22.35 -34.27 -14.79
C THR A 165 -22.02 -32.79 -14.54
N VAL A 166 -22.98 -32.05 -13.98
CA VAL A 166 -22.86 -30.61 -13.69
C VAL A 166 -21.91 -30.37 -12.50
N TYR A 167 -21.89 -31.28 -11.52
CA TYR A 167 -20.92 -31.28 -10.43
C TYR A 167 -19.49 -31.40 -10.94
N TYR A 168 -19.18 -32.40 -11.78
CA TYR A 168 -17.84 -32.57 -12.34
C TYR A 168 -17.39 -31.35 -13.14
N PHE A 169 -18.28 -30.82 -13.99
CA PHE A 169 -17.99 -29.62 -14.77
C PHE A 169 -17.67 -28.42 -13.86
N THR A 170 -18.50 -28.19 -12.84
CA THR A 170 -18.33 -27.07 -11.90
C THR A 170 -17.04 -27.22 -11.09
N TYR A 171 -16.76 -28.42 -10.58
CA TYR A 171 -15.54 -28.72 -9.82
C TYR A 171 -14.26 -28.46 -10.63
N PHE A 172 -14.14 -29.01 -11.84
CA PHE A 172 -12.96 -28.79 -12.68
C PHE A 172 -12.85 -27.35 -13.17
N ARG A 173 -13.98 -26.67 -13.41
CA ARG A 173 -14.00 -25.24 -13.71
C ARG A 173 -13.39 -24.41 -12.56
N GLN A 174 -13.70 -24.73 -11.30
CA GLN A 174 -13.12 -24.04 -10.13
C GLN A 174 -11.60 -24.21 -10.07
N LEU A 175 -11.09 -25.44 -10.27
CA LEU A 175 -9.64 -25.70 -10.25
C LEU A 175 -8.91 -24.98 -11.38
N ILE A 176 -9.46 -24.99 -12.60
CA ILE A 176 -8.91 -24.27 -13.74
C ILE A 176 -8.94 -22.76 -13.48
N SER A 177 -10.02 -22.25 -12.88
CA SER A 177 -10.16 -20.83 -12.54
C SER A 177 -9.15 -20.35 -11.52
N LEU A 178 -8.86 -21.16 -10.50
CA LEU A 178 -7.83 -20.86 -9.52
C LEU A 178 -6.43 -20.83 -10.17
N THR A 179 -6.11 -21.81 -11.02
CA THR A 179 -4.83 -21.85 -11.73
C THR A 179 -4.68 -20.68 -12.71
N VAL A 180 -5.74 -20.31 -13.41
CA VAL A 180 -5.72 -19.11 -14.25
C VAL A 180 -5.51 -17.85 -13.40
N ALA A 181 -6.17 -17.74 -12.25
CA ALA A 181 -6.01 -16.62 -11.33
C ALA A 181 -4.59 -16.52 -10.76
N SER A 182 -3.94 -17.64 -10.42
CA SER A 182 -2.55 -17.66 -9.93
C SER A 182 -1.58 -17.15 -11.00
N ILE A 183 -1.71 -17.63 -12.23
CA ILE A 183 -0.83 -17.23 -13.34
C ILE A 183 -1.05 -15.75 -13.69
N VAL A 184 -2.30 -15.25 -13.68
CA VAL A 184 -2.62 -13.82 -13.89
C VAL A 184 -1.98 -12.95 -12.82
N ASN A 185 -2.10 -13.36 -11.55
CA ASN A 185 -1.50 -12.65 -10.42
C ASN A 185 0.01 -12.51 -10.61
N VAL A 186 0.69 -13.63 -10.90
CA VAL A 186 2.13 -13.68 -11.14
C VAL A 186 2.52 -12.83 -12.37
N ALA A 187 1.76 -12.90 -13.46
CA ALA A 187 2.05 -12.15 -14.68
C ALA A 187 2.06 -10.63 -14.46
N CYS A 188 1.07 -10.12 -13.72
CA CYS A 188 0.97 -8.70 -13.41
C CYS A 188 2.09 -8.24 -12.46
N ASP A 189 2.38 -9.04 -11.43
CA ASP A 189 3.38 -8.68 -10.42
C ASP A 189 4.79 -8.65 -11.04
N ILE A 190 5.11 -9.64 -11.87
CA ILE A 190 6.43 -9.75 -12.51
C ILE A 190 6.63 -8.68 -13.59
N ILE A 191 5.60 -8.28 -14.35
CA ILE A 191 5.77 -7.22 -15.35
C ILE A 191 6.02 -5.86 -14.70
N ILE A 192 5.31 -5.55 -13.60
CA ILE A 192 5.51 -4.32 -12.83
C ILE A 192 6.91 -4.31 -12.22
N CYS A 193 7.32 -5.38 -11.54
CA CYS A 193 8.67 -5.51 -10.99
C CYS A 193 9.75 -5.44 -12.08
N GLY A 194 9.48 -6.02 -13.24
CA GLY A 194 10.37 -5.95 -14.40
C GLY A 194 10.60 -4.52 -14.87
N PHE A 195 9.55 -3.69 -14.93
CA PHE A 195 9.69 -2.28 -15.29
C PHE A 195 10.45 -1.48 -14.21
N LEU A 196 10.20 -1.72 -12.92
CA LEU A 196 10.94 -1.07 -11.81
C LEU A 196 12.43 -1.39 -11.88
N LEU A 197 12.77 -2.67 -12.08
CA LEU A 197 14.16 -3.10 -12.23
C LEU A 197 14.81 -2.45 -13.45
N HIS A 198 14.09 -2.31 -14.56
CA HIS A 198 14.61 -1.62 -15.74
C HIS A 198 14.91 -0.15 -15.46
N ILE A 199 14.09 0.56 -14.68
CA ILE A 199 14.37 1.93 -14.25
C ILE A 199 15.65 1.98 -13.42
N TYR A 200 15.77 1.10 -12.42
CA TYR A 200 16.98 0.98 -11.60
C TYR A 200 18.24 0.80 -12.48
N CYS A 201 18.20 -0.15 -13.43
CA CYS A 201 19.33 -0.41 -14.33
C CYS A 201 19.65 0.79 -15.23
N GLN A 202 18.65 1.53 -15.70
CA GLN A 202 18.87 2.69 -16.56
C GLN A 202 19.52 3.86 -15.82
N ILE A 203 19.21 4.06 -14.53
CA ILE A 203 19.88 5.07 -13.68
C ILE A 203 21.36 4.72 -13.53
N GLU A 204 21.68 3.43 -13.42
CA GLU A 204 23.06 2.96 -13.29
C GLU A 204 23.86 3.05 -14.59
N ILE A 205 23.22 2.77 -15.74
CA ILE A 205 23.84 3.02 -17.07
C ILE A 205 24.10 4.52 -17.24
N LEU A 206 23.16 5.36 -16.81
CA LEU A 206 23.31 6.81 -16.84
C LEU A 206 24.47 7.30 -15.96
N GLU A 207 24.69 6.71 -14.77
CA GLU A 207 25.84 6.97 -13.90
C GLU A 207 27.17 6.77 -14.65
N CYS A 208 27.30 5.67 -15.41
CA CYS A 208 28.49 5.41 -16.21
C CYS A 208 28.66 6.39 -17.37
N ARG A 209 27.58 6.64 -18.14
CA ARG A 209 27.60 7.59 -19.26
C ARG A 209 27.97 8.99 -18.79
N MET A 210 27.49 9.43 -17.64
CA MET A 210 27.86 10.73 -17.08
C MET A 210 29.31 10.83 -16.66
N LYS A 211 29.89 9.76 -16.08
CA LYS A 211 31.32 9.73 -15.77
C LYS A 211 32.19 9.87 -17.02
N LYS A 212 31.75 9.36 -18.17
CA LYS A 212 32.43 9.50 -19.47
C LYS A 212 32.18 10.85 -20.13
N ALA A 213 30.94 11.34 -20.10
CA ALA A 213 30.58 12.66 -20.62
C ALA A 213 31.30 13.80 -19.89
N LEU A 214 31.75 13.58 -18.66
CA LEU A 214 32.62 14.50 -17.93
C LEU A 214 34.02 14.63 -18.58
N ARG A 215 34.49 13.59 -19.26
CA ARG A 215 35.74 13.58 -20.04
C ARG A 215 35.52 14.09 -21.46
N ASN A 216 34.38 13.76 -22.07
CA ASN A 216 33.98 14.18 -23.42
C ASN A 216 32.70 15.04 -23.38
N GLN A 217 32.88 16.37 -23.30
CA GLN A 217 31.78 17.32 -23.05
C GLN A 217 30.64 17.32 -24.10
N SER A 218 30.85 16.75 -25.29
CA SER A 218 29.84 16.66 -26.36
C SER A 218 28.67 15.72 -26.04
N GLU A 219 28.83 14.81 -25.08
CA GLU A 219 27.86 13.74 -24.79
C GLU A 219 26.95 14.04 -23.58
N LEU A 220 27.23 15.12 -22.84
CA LEU A 220 26.47 15.49 -21.63
C LEU A 220 24.99 15.79 -21.95
N GLY A 221 24.72 16.40 -23.11
CA GLY A 221 23.35 16.67 -23.57
C GLY A 221 22.55 15.41 -23.91
N GLU A 222 23.21 14.28 -24.21
CA GLU A 222 22.54 12.98 -24.37
C GLU A 222 22.22 12.35 -23.02
N CYS A 223 23.13 12.49 -22.04
CA CYS A 223 22.89 12.04 -20.66
C CYS A 223 21.70 12.76 -20.00
N VAL A 224 21.61 14.09 -20.16
CA VAL A 224 20.47 14.89 -19.68
C VAL A 224 19.16 14.41 -20.31
N ARG A 225 19.14 14.15 -21.62
CA ARG A 225 17.96 13.62 -22.32
C ARG A 225 17.60 12.23 -21.81
N GLN A 226 18.57 11.33 -21.64
CA GLN A 226 18.33 10.01 -21.09
C GLN A 226 17.74 10.08 -19.67
N HIS A 227 18.26 10.95 -18.81
CA HIS A 227 17.71 11.19 -17.48
C HIS A 227 16.23 11.59 -17.52
N ASP A 228 15.86 12.57 -18.37
CA ASP A 228 14.46 12.97 -18.55
C ASP A 228 13.59 11.81 -19.07
N HIS A 229 14.10 11.02 -20.01
CA HIS A 229 13.40 9.83 -20.51
C HIS A 229 13.17 8.77 -19.41
N ILE A 230 14.13 8.53 -18.50
CA ILE A 230 13.96 7.61 -17.35
C ILE A 230 12.81 8.09 -16.46
N TYR A 231 12.79 9.39 -16.13
CA TYR A 231 11.75 9.97 -15.27
C TYR A 231 10.37 9.94 -15.92
N LYS A 232 10.27 10.26 -17.22
CA LYS A 232 9.02 10.16 -17.98
C LYS A 232 8.51 8.72 -18.06
N PHE A 233 9.42 7.77 -18.26
CA PHE A 233 9.10 6.34 -18.25
C PHE A 233 8.53 5.91 -16.90
N ALA A 234 9.21 6.27 -15.80
CA ALA A 234 8.76 5.96 -14.45
C ALA A 234 7.40 6.60 -14.11
N TYR A 235 7.20 7.86 -14.49
CA TYR A 235 5.92 8.55 -14.32
C TYR A 235 4.78 7.87 -15.08
N THR A 236 5.00 7.54 -16.35
CA THR A 236 4.01 6.85 -17.19
C THR A 236 3.65 5.49 -16.61
N MET A 237 4.64 4.73 -16.16
CA MET A 237 4.42 3.45 -15.51
C MET A 237 3.59 3.62 -14.23
N ASN A 238 3.95 4.57 -13.36
CA ASN A 238 3.22 4.85 -12.13
C ASN A 238 1.74 5.20 -12.43
N GLU A 239 1.49 6.13 -13.35
CA GLU A 239 0.13 6.55 -13.72
C GLU A 239 -0.75 5.37 -14.17
N LYS A 240 -0.19 4.43 -14.97
CA LYS A 240 -0.94 3.30 -15.52
C LYS A 240 -1.15 2.16 -14.53
N PHE A 241 -0.22 1.94 -13.60
CA PHE A 241 -0.27 0.80 -12.67
C PHE A 241 -0.64 1.17 -11.23
N ARG A 242 -0.80 2.45 -10.88
CA ARG A 242 -1.10 2.87 -9.51
C ARG A 242 -2.36 2.24 -8.91
N VAL A 243 -3.46 2.18 -9.65
CA VAL A 243 -4.73 1.67 -9.11
C VAL A 243 -4.62 0.17 -8.84
N ILE A 244 -3.93 -0.58 -9.71
CA ILE A 244 -3.80 -2.02 -9.54
C ILE A 244 -2.89 -2.38 -8.36
N ILE A 245 -1.82 -1.61 -8.14
CA ILE A 245 -0.97 -1.79 -6.95
C ILE A 245 -1.78 -1.50 -5.68
N ALA A 246 -2.68 -0.50 -5.68
CA ALA A 246 -3.50 -0.17 -4.51
C ALA A 246 -4.49 -1.30 -4.17
N VAL A 247 -5.22 -1.79 -5.18
CA VAL A 247 -6.15 -2.92 -5.03
C VAL A 247 -5.43 -4.16 -4.51
N GLN A 248 -4.23 -4.43 -5.03
CA GLN A 248 -3.38 -5.54 -4.58
C GLN A 248 -3.06 -5.43 -3.08
N PHE A 249 -2.57 -4.28 -2.61
CA PHE A 249 -2.19 -4.11 -1.20
C PHE A 249 -3.38 -4.28 -0.25
N ILE A 250 -4.51 -3.64 -0.55
CA ILE A 250 -5.72 -3.70 0.27
C ILE A 250 -6.20 -5.15 0.36
N ALA A 251 -6.33 -5.82 -0.78
CA ALA A 251 -6.85 -7.17 -0.80
C ALA A 251 -5.86 -8.18 -0.22
N SER A 252 -4.54 -8.01 -0.40
CA SER A 252 -3.53 -8.84 0.28
C SER A 252 -3.60 -8.73 1.79
N MET A 253 -3.79 -7.53 2.33
CA MET A 253 -3.96 -7.32 3.77
C MET A 253 -5.20 -8.04 4.29
N LEU A 254 -6.34 -7.88 3.61
CA LEU A 254 -7.59 -8.54 3.99
C LEU A 254 -7.47 -10.08 3.93
N VAL A 255 -6.80 -10.62 2.91
CA VAL A 255 -6.56 -12.06 2.77
C VAL A 255 -5.63 -12.58 3.86
N VAL A 256 -4.54 -11.88 4.18
CA VAL A 256 -3.63 -12.28 5.27
C VAL A 256 -4.38 -12.30 6.59
N CYS A 257 -5.18 -11.28 6.88
CA CYS A 257 -6.02 -11.24 8.09
C CYS A 257 -7.00 -12.42 8.14
N SER A 258 -7.72 -12.70 7.04
CA SER A 258 -8.67 -13.82 6.96
C SER A 258 -7.99 -15.19 7.09
N ASN A 259 -6.80 -15.36 6.50
CA ASN A 259 -6.08 -16.63 6.56
C ASN A 259 -5.44 -16.87 7.93
N LEU A 260 -4.90 -15.83 8.57
CA LEU A 260 -4.36 -15.92 9.93
C LEU A 260 -5.46 -16.30 10.93
N TYR A 261 -6.67 -15.74 10.79
CA TYR A 261 -7.84 -16.17 11.55
C TYR A 261 -8.11 -17.68 11.40
N ARG A 262 -8.14 -18.18 10.15
CA ARG A 262 -8.37 -19.60 9.86
C ARG A 262 -7.24 -20.49 10.40
N LEU A 263 -5.98 -20.11 10.22
CA LEU A 263 -4.82 -20.82 10.76
C LEU A 263 -4.86 -20.92 12.29
N ALA A 264 -5.36 -19.89 12.97
CA ALA A 264 -5.50 -19.88 14.42
C ALA A 264 -6.57 -20.86 14.94
N LYS A 265 -7.60 -21.13 14.14
CA LYS A 265 -8.74 -22.00 14.50
C LYS A 265 -8.57 -23.45 14.06
N THR A 266 -7.77 -23.71 13.03
CA THR A 266 -7.65 -25.04 12.43
C THR A 266 -6.69 -25.91 13.26
N THR A 267 -7.11 -27.12 13.65
CA THR A 267 -6.19 -28.17 14.14
C THR A 267 -5.25 -28.63 13.01
N LEU A 268 -4.15 -29.31 13.33
CA LEU A 268 -3.11 -29.72 12.37
C LEU A 268 -3.67 -30.69 11.30
N SER A 269 -4.32 -30.13 10.28
CA SER A 269 -5.08 -30.83 9.23
C SER A 269 -4.42 -30.64 7.87
N VAL A 270 -4.80 -31.47 6.88
CA VAL A 270 -4.24 -31.42 5.52
C VAL A 270 -4.55 -30.08 4.81
N LYS A 271 -5.56 -29.32 5.28
CA LYS A 271 -5.90 -27.97 4.77
C LYS A 271 -5.04 -26.85 5.38
N TYR A 272 -4.30 -27.12 6.45
CA TYR A 272 -3.44 -26.14 7.14
C TYR A 272 -2.23 -25.71 6.27
N VAL A 273 -1.54 -26.69 5.67
CA VAL A 273 -0.34 -26.45 4.85
C VAL A 273 -0.59 -25.50 3.67
N PRO A 274 -1.58 -25.74 2.78
CA PRO A 274 -1.82 -24.83 1.66
C PRO A 274 -2.27 -23.43 2.10
N LEU A 275 -2.99 -23.31 3.22
CA LEU A 275 -3.41 -22.03 3.78
C LEU A 275 -2.23 -21.21 4.34
N MET A 276 -1.28 -21.87 5.01
CA MET A 276 -0.04 -21.26 5.47
C MET A 276 0.82 -20.80 4.30
N MET A 277 0.99 -21.64 3.28
CA MET A 277 1.72 -21.29 2.05
C MET A 277 1.10 -20.09 1.34
N TYR A 278 -0.23 -20.01 1.30
CA TYR A 278 -0.93 -18.87 0.69
C TYR A 278 -0.75 -17.57 1.47
N THR A 279 -0.79 -17.63 2.81
CA THR A 279 -0.47 -16.46 3.65
C THR A 279 0.96 -15.95 3.38
N ILE A 280 1.92 -16.87 3.25
CA ILE A 280 3.30 -16.53 2.90
C ILE A 280 3.37 -15.89 1.50
N CYS A 281 2.62 -16.40 0.52
CA CYS A 281 2.55 -15.82 -0.81
C CYS A 281 2.03 -14.38 -0.81
N MET A 282 0.98 -14.09 -0.04
CA MET A 282 0.39 -12.75 0.03
C MET A 282 1.32 -11.75 0.73
N CYS A 283 2.02 -12.18 1.78
CA CYS A 283 3.07 -11.37 2.42
C CYS A 283 4.24 -11.09 1.46
N MET A 284 4.68 -12.11 0.71
CA MET A 284 5.74 -11.97 -0.29
C MET A 284 5.34 -11.02 -1.43
N GLN A 285 4.07 -11.01 -1.86
CA GLN A 285 3.58 -10.04 -2.84
C GLN A 285 3.77 -8.61 -2.37
N ILE A 286 3.33 -8.29 -1.14
CA ILE A 286 3.49 -6.95 -0.56
C ILE A 286 4.97 -6.58 -0.48
N PHE A 287 5.79 -7.49 0.04
CA PHE A 287 7.24 -7.27 0.19
C PHE A 287 7.92 -6.95 -1.14
N ILE A 288 7.60 -7.70 -2.20
CA ILE A 288 8.21 -7.54 -3.53
C ILE A 288 7.96 -6.14 -4.10
N TYR A 289 6.70 -5.66 -4.05
CA TYR A 289 6.37 -4.31 -4.55
C TYR A 289 7.11 -3.22 -3.77
N SER A 290 7.12 -3.33 -2.44
CA SER A 290 7.79 -2.38 -1.56
C SER A 290 9.30 -2.39 -1.76
N TRP A 291 9.91 -3.56 -1.91
CA TRP A 291 11.34 -3.71 -2.12
C TRP A 291 11.80 -3.03 -3.42
N TYR A 292 11.18 -3.38 -4.55
CA TYR A 292 11.56 -2.78 -5.84
C TYR A 292 11.26 -1.29 -5.91
N GLY A 293 10.16 -0.83 -5.31
CA GLY A 293 9.85 0.59 -5.18
C GLY A 293 10.93 1.34 -4.40
N ASN A 294 11.39 0.76 -3.29
CA ASN A 294 12.43 1.34 -2.46
C ASN A 294 13.79 1.39 -3.15
N GLU A 295 14.20 0.31 -3.82
CA GLU A 295 15.47 0.26 -4.55
C GLU A 295 15.54 1.32 -5.66
N VAL A 296 14.44 1.53 -6.40
CA VAL A 296 14.38 2.59 -7.42
C VAL A 296 14.46 3.97 -6.78
N LYS A 297 13.76 4.20 -5.66
CA LYS A 297 13.84 5.46 -4.90
C LYS A 297 15.28 5.74 -4.44
N LEU A 298 15.88 4.80 -3.71
CA LEU A 298 17.24 4.94 -3.18
C LEU A 298 18.26 5.17 -4.30
N LYS A 299 18.17 4.40 -5.39
CA LYS A 299 19.09 4.57 -6.52
C LYS A 299 18.90 5.91 -7.22
N SER A 300 17.68 6.44 -7.31
CA SER A 300 17.43 7.78 -7.88
C SER A 300 18.05 8.91 -7.06
N ILE A 301 18.05 8.80 -5.73
CA ILE A 301 18.66 9.79 -4.82
C ILE A 301 20.19 9.64 -4.84
N GLN A 302 20.70 8.41 -4.66
CA GLN A 302 22.13 8.10 -4.66
C GLN A 302 22.84 8.51 -5.96
N PHE A 303 22.09 8.61 -7.07
CA PHE A 303 22.62 9.10 -8.33
C PHE A 303 23.18 10.53 -8.18
N SER A 304 22.53 11.40 -7.39
CA SER A 304 23.07 12.75 -7.06
C SER A 304 24.42 12.67 -6.35
N ASP A 305 24.53 11.83 -5.30
CA ASP A 305 25.77 11.64 -4.54
C ASP A 305 26.91 11.11 -5.42
N LYS A 306 26.57 10.21 -6.35
CA LYS A 306 27.53 9.64 -7.31
C LYS A 306 28.06 10.68 -8.29
N ILE A 307 27.24 11.64 -8.71
CA ILE A 307 27.66 12.77 -9.54
C ILE A 307 28.57 13.71 -8.76
N PHE A 308 28.17 14.01 -7.52
CA PHE A 308 28.95 14.88 -6.65
C PHE A 308 30.36 14.35 -6.42
N GLY A 309 30.51 13.02 -6.27
CA GLY A 309 31.80 12.34 -6.13
C GLY A 309 32.65 12.24 -7.40
N MET A 310 32.22 12.81 -8.54
CA MET A 310 33.03 12.85 -9.76
C MET A 310 33.96 14.08 -9.80
N ASP A 311 34.94 14.11 -10.70
CA ASP A 311 35.85 15.24 -10.89
C ASP A 311 35.19 16.43 -11.63
N TRP A 312 33.99 16.84 -11.24
CA TRP A 312 33.21 17.88 -11.94
C TRP A 312 33.66 19.31 -11.61
N VAL A 313 34.44 19.48 -10.53
CA VAL A 313 34.99 20.77 -10.08
C VAL A 313 35.97 21.35 -11.11
N THR A 314 36.64 20.52 -11.90
CA THR A 314 37.57 20.94 -12.95
C THR A 314 36.89 21.17 -14.30
N ALA A 315 35.59 20.89 -14.43
CA ALA A 315 34.85 21.03 -15.67
C ALA A 315 34.49 22.49 -16.00
N ASP A 316 34.20 22.74 -17.28
CA ASP A 316 33.78 24.06 -17.76
C ASP A 316 32.45 24.49 -17.14
N LYS A 317 32.24 25.82 -17.07
CA LYS A 317 31.05 26.42 -16.43
C LYS A 317 29.73 25.83 -16.93
N LYS A 318 29.61 25.61 -18.24
CA LYS A 318 28.41 25.03 -18.87
C LYS A 318 28.16 23.58 -18.45
N VAL A 319 29.22 22.81 -18.20
CA VAL A 319 29.12 21.43 -17.73
C VAL A 319 28.68 21.40 -16.26
N LYS A 320 29.26 22.29 -15.43
CA LYS A 320 28.86 22.44 -14.02
C LYS A 320 27.40 22.79 -13.86
N GLU A 321 26.91 23.78 -14.61
CA GLU A 321 25.49 24.19 -14.58
C GLU A 321 24.55 23.01 -14.93
N ASN A 322 24.88 22.23 -15.97
CA ASN A 322 24.09 21.07 -16.36
C ASN A 322 24.11 19.95 -15.30
N LEU A 323 25.27 19.70 -14.66
CA LEU A 323 25.38 18.69 -13.61
C LEU A 323 24.61 19.07 -12.35
N ILE A 324 24.67 20.34 -11.94
CA ILE A 324 23.88 20.86 -10.81
C ILE A 324 22.38 20.68 -11.09
N ILE A 325 21.92 20.95 -12.32
CA ILE A 325 20.52 20.72 -12.71
C ILE A 325 20.14 19.24 -12.58
N ILE A 326 21.00 18.32 -13.04
CA ILE A 326 20.74 16.88 -12.94
C ILE A 326 20.72 16.44 -11.47
N MET A 327 21.69 16.87 -10.67
CA MET A 327 21.78 16.57 -9.23
C MET A 327 20.52 17.06 -8.51
N ASN A 328 20.15 18.32 -8.68
CA ASN A 328 18.94 18.91 -8.11
C ASN A 328 17.67 18.18 -8.56
N ARG A 329 17.62 17.72 -9.82
CA ARG A 329 16.49 16.92 -10.32
C ARG A 329 16.46 15.52 -9.70
N SER A 330 17.62 14.94 -9.42
CA SER A 330 17.78 13.57 -8.87
C SER A 330 17.45 13.49 -7.38
N LEU A 331 17.58 14.62 -6.67
CA LEU A 331 17.09 14.79 -5.31
C LEU A 331 15.55 14.69 -5.21
N MET A 332 14.84 14.82 -6.33
CA MET A 332 13.42 14.46 -6.40
C MET A 332 13.29 12.97 -6.74
N PRO A 333 13.03 12.08 -5.75
CA PRO A 333 13.07 10.64 -5.98
C PRO A 333 12.03 10.18 -7.00
N ILE A 334 12.37 9.09 -7.70
CA ILE A 334 11.39 8.34 -8.48
C ILE A 334 10.52 7.53 -7.51
N GLU A 335 9.34 8.05 -7.22
CA GLU A 335 8.36 7.42 -6.34
C GLU A 335 7.21 6.81 -7.17
N PHE A 336 7.02 5.50 -7.01
CA PHE A 336 5.81 4.83 -7.48
C PHE A 336 4.69 5.08 -6.50
N SER A 337 3.45 5.15 -6.94
CA SER A 337 2.28 5.35 -6.09
C SER A 337 1.16 4.39 -6.41
N SER A 338 0.40 4.00 -5.39
CA SER A 338 -0.84 3.29 -5.40
C SER A 338 -1.96 4.29 -5.08
N ALA A 339 -2.76 4.67 -6.07
CA ALA A 339 -3.90 5.59 -5.90
C ALA A 339 -3.62 6.83 -5.00
N HIS A 340 -2.49 7.54 -5.26
CA HIS A 340 -1.97 8.69 -4.49
C HIS A 340 -1.20 8.39 -3.19
N ILE A 341 -1.09 7.14 -2.76
CA ILE A 341 -0.18 6.69 -1.71
C ILE A 341 1.11 6.25 -2.42
N SER A 342 2.29 6.86 -2.29
CA SER A 342 3.50 6.20 -2.83
C SER A 342 3.63 4.69 -2.41
N VAL A 343 4.35 3.84 -3.13
CA VAL A 343 4.52 2.40 -2.80
C VAL A 343 5.73 2.24 -1.88
N ASN A 344 5.97 3.23 -1.02
CA ASN A 344 7.10 3.25 -0.10
C ASN A 344 6.66 3.59 1.32
N LEU A 345 7.54 3.45 2.30
CA LEU A 345 7.20 3.73 3.70
C LEU A 345 6.77 5.21 3.93
N ASP A 346 7.22 6.13 3.06
CA ASP A 346 6.99 7.59 3.11
C ASP A 346 5.69 8.08 2.43
N SER A 347 4.73 7.20 2.23
CA SER A 347 3.77 7.38 1.14
C SER A 347 2.42 7.95 1.42
N PHE A 348 2.07 8.10 2.66
CA PHE A 348 0.84 8.79 3.01
C PHE A 348 1.07 10.31 3.21
N VAL A 349 2.21 10.94 2.83
CA VAL A 349 2.50 12.32 3.30
C VAL A 349 2.40 13.54 2.42
N LYS A 350 2.32 13.50 1.08
CA LYS A 350 2.38 14.78 0.33
C LYS A 350 1.07 15.59 0.42
N VAL A 351 1.10 16.49 1.41
CA VAL A 351 0.28 17.60 1.93
C VAL A 351 -0.90 18.17 1.13
N ARG A 352 -1.05 17.96 -0.18
CA ARG A 352 -2.24 18.47 -0.93
C ARG A 352 -3.44 17.53 -0.88
N ASP A 353 -3.21 16.23 -0.69
CA ASP A 353 -4.26 15.21 -0.46
C ASP A 353 -4.69 15.11 1.03
N LYS A 354 -4.11 15.93 1.94
CA LYS A 354 -4.47 15.91 3.37
C LYS A 354 -5.93 16.32 3.62
N LEU A 355 -6.49 17.23 2.83
CA LEU A 355 -7.90 17.61 2.92
C LEU A 355 -8.83 16.48 2.42
N ASN A 356 -8.42 15.76 1.36
CA ASN A 356 -9.17 14.62 0.83
C ASN A 356 -9.15 13.41 1.78
N ASN A 357 -8.04 13.19 2.50
CA ASN A 357 -7.94 12.12 3.50
C ASN A 357 -8.79 12.43 4.75
N THR A 358 -8.79 13.69 5.24
CA THR A 358 -9.69 14.10 6.33
C THR A 358 -11.15 14.02 5.90
N LEU A 359 -11.47 14.42 4.67
CA LEU A 359 -12.82 14.32 4.12
C LEU A 359 -13.25 12.86 3.93
N PHE A 360 -12.33 11.97 3.55
CA PHE A 360 -12.56 10.52 3.50
C PHE A 360 -12.86 9.93 4.87
N CYS A 361 -12.11 10.32 5.91
CA CYS A 361 -12.37 9.89 7.29
C CYS A 361 -13.71 10.40 7.79
N PHE A 362 -14.04 11.66 7.49
CA PHE A 362 -15.34 12.25 7.77
C PHE A 362 -16.47 11.44 7.09
N VAL A 363 -16.36 11.17 5.78
CA VAL A 363 -17.35 10.39 5.04
C VAL A 363 -17.47 8.96 5.59
N LEU A 364 -16.36 8.34 5.97
CA LEU A 364 -16.37 6.98 6.51
C LEU A 364 -17.05 6.90 7.88
N VAL A 365 -16.73 7.81 8.79
CA VAL A 365 -17.34 7.89 10.13
C VAL A 365 -18.84 8.19 10.01
N GLU A 366 -19.21 9.19 9.20
CA GLU A 366 -20.62 9.53 8.95
C GLU A 366 -21.38 8.38 8.30
N SER A 367 -20.78 7.70 7.31
CA SER A 367 -21.40 6.52 6.68
C SER A 367 -21.61 5.38 7.68
N THR A 368 -20.70 5.23 8.66
CA THR A 368 -20.82 4.22 9.71
C THR A 368 -21.92 4.58 10.70
N CYS A 369 -22.03 5.84 11.11
CA CYS A 369 -23.14 6.34 11.94
C CYS A 369 -24.50 6.17 11.26
N VAL A 370 -24.59 6.49 9.96
CA VAL A 370 -25.80 6.28 9.15
C VAL A 370 -26.14 4.79 9.06
N CYS A 371 -25.15 3.92 8.81
CA CYS A 371 -25.34 2.46 8.81
C CYS A 371 -25.84 1.93 10.16
N ILE A 372 -25.29 2.40 11.29
CA ILE A 372 -25.75 2.04 12.65
C ILE A 372 -27.19 2.51 12.85
N ALA A 373 -27.50 3.77 12.53
CA ALA A 373 -28.82 4.35 12.71
C ALA A 373 -29.89 3.64 11.85
N LEU A 374 -29.60 3.37 10.57
CA LEU A 374 -30.48 2.65 9.68
C LEU A 374 -30.71 1.22 10.17
N THR A 375 -29.65 0.50 10.54
CA THR A 375 -29.77 -0.87 11.07
C THR A 375 -30.64 -0.87 12.32
N SER A 376 -30.41 0.06 13.25
CA SER A 376 -31.18 0.17 14.49
C SER A 376 -32.65 0.52 14.25
N LEU A 377 -32.95 1.38 13.28
CA LEU A 377 -34.34 1.71 12.90
C LEU A 377 -35.08 0.50 12.31
N PHE A 378 -34.42 -0.30 11.48
CA PHE A 378 -35.05 -1.47 10.87
C PHE A 378 -35.16 -2.67 11.81
N THR A 379 -34.29 -2.78 12.82
CA THR A 379 -34.29 -3.91 13.76
C THR A 379 -34.86 -3.53 15.12
N ASN A 380 -34.19 -2.65 15.86
CA ASN A 380 -34.43 -2.44 17.30
C ASN A 380 -35.67 -1.57 17.52
N PHE A 381 -35.85 -0.52 16.72
CA PHE A 381 -37.04 0.32 16.82
C PHE A 381 -38.33 -0.47 16.56
N ARG A 382 -38.28 -1.44 15.61
CA ARG A 382 -39.42 -2.29 15.27
C ARG A 382 -39.72 -3.34 16.35
N THR A 383 -38.72 -3.77 17.12
CA THR A 383 -38.89 -4.71 18.24
C THR A 383 -39.18 -4.02 19.58
N GLY A 384 -39.13 -2.69 19.64
CA GLY A 384 -39.30 -1.92 20.89
C GLY A 384 -38.04 -1.88 21.76
N ASP A 385 -36.87 -2.19 21.18
CA ASP A 385 -35.57 -2.17 21.84
C ASP A 385 -34.81 -0.86 21.57
N LEU A 386 -34.00 -0.42 22.52
CA LEU A 386 -33.09 0.72 22.36
C LEU A 386 -31.89 0.36 21.46
N THR A 387 -31.26 1.36 20.82
CA THR A 387 -30.03 1.18 20.00
C THR A 387 -28.89 0.65 20.86
N TYR A 388 -28.69 1.26 22.03
CA TYR A 388 -27.72 0.84 23.02
C TYR A 388 -28.44 0.45 24.31
N LYS A 389 -28.07 -0.71 24.87
CA LYS A 389 -28.58 -1.14 26.17
C LYS A 389 -28.10 -0.15 27.24
N ALA A 390 -29.03 0.50 27.92
CA ALA A 390 -28.75 1.47 28.97
C ALA A 390 -29.72 1.26 30.14
N TRP A 391 -29.24 1.47 31.37
CA TRP A 391 -30.11 1.56 32.53
C TRP A 391 -30.66 2.98 32.65
N LEU A 392 -31.98 3.12 32.81
CA LEU A 392 -32.68 4.39 32.94
C LEU A 392 -33.42 4.41 34.29
N PRO A 393 -33.43 5.54 35.00
CA PRO A 393 -34.10 5.65 36.30
C PRO A 393 -35.64 5.67 36.21
N PHE A 394 -36.21 5.57 35.00
CA PHE A 394 -37.65 5.58 34.73
C PHE A 394 -38.03 4.52 33.68
N ASN A 395 -39.28 4.04 33.75
CA ASN A 395 -39.81 3.09 32.78
C ASN A 395 -40.16 3.79 31.46
N TYR A 396 -39.57 3.33 30.36
CA TYR A 396 -39.82 3.85 29.00
C TYR A 396 -40.88 3.04 28.25
N SER A 397 -41.76 2.31 28.95
CA SER A 397 -42.81 1.47 28.36
C SER A 397 -43.85 2.24 27.54
N SER A 398 -43.98 3.56 27.76
CA SER A 398 -44.85 4.42 26.94
C SER A 398 -44.20 4.77 25.60
N SER A 399 -44.98 4.71 24.51
CA SER A 399 -44.49 4.97 23.15
C SER A 399 -43.82 6.34 23.00
N ALA A 400 -44.34 7.37 23.66
CA ALA A 400 -43.76 8.72 23.64
C ALA A 400 -42.40 8.79 24.35
N LEU A 401 -42.27 8.19 25.54
CA LEU A 401 -40.99 8.17 26.26
C LEU A 401 -39.95 7.29 25.55
N PHE A 402 -40.36 6.14 24.99
CA PHE A 402 -39.48 5.31 24.17
C PHE A 402 -38.92 6.09 22.97
N SER A 403 -39.78 6.77 22.22
CA SER A 403 -39.35 7.57 21.06
C SER A 403 -38.41 8.71 21.46
N LEU A 404 -38.64 9.35 22.61
CA LEU A 404 -37.79 10.42 23.12
C LEU A 404 -36.40 9.89 23.50
N VAL A 405 -36.33 8.78 24.27
CA VAL A 405 -35.07 8.17 24.67
C VAL A 405 -34.30 7.63 23.46
N TYR A 406 -34.98 7.01 22.50
CA TYR A 406 -34.37 6.47 21.28
C TYR A 406 -33.77 7.60 20.41
N THR A 407 -34.51 8.68 20.18
CA THR A 407 -34.00 9.85 19.45
C THR A 407 -32.84 10.52 20.17
N HIS A 408 -32.89 10.61 21.50
CA HIS A 408 -31.77 11.08 22.31
C HIS A 408 -30.51 10.21 22.12
N GLN A 409 -30.63 8.88 22.09
CA GLN A 409 -29.49 7.98 21.84
C GLN A 409 -28.86 8.20 20.45
N LEU A 410 -29.69 8.38 19.40
CA LEU A 410 -29.18 8.64 18.05
C LEU A 410 -28.48 10.00 17.94
N ILE A 411 -29.05 11.05 18.54
CA ILE A 411 -28.42 12.38 18.60
C ILE A 411 -27.10 12.29 19.37
N SER A 412 -27.11 11.64 20.53
CA SER A 412 -25.89 11.47 21.35
C SER A 412 -24.79 10.73 20.58
N MET A 413 -25.12 9.68 19.83
CA MET A 413 -24.17 8.95 18.99
C MET A 413 -23.55 9.85 17.92
N ALA A 414 -24.39 10.58 17.16
CA ALA A 414 -23.92 11.49 16.12
C ALA A 414 -23.04 12.61 16.71
N THR A 415 -23.44 13.21 17.83
CA THR A 415 -22.63 14.23 18.50
C THR A 415 -21.29 13.68 19.01
N CYS A 416 -21.26 12.45 19.54
CA CYS A 416 -20.03 11.82 20.01
C CYS A 416 -19.06 11.56 18.86
N ALA A 417 -19.55 11.03 17.73
CA ALA A 417 -18.75 10.80 16.54
C ALA A 417 -18.15 12.10 15.98
N LEU A 418 -18.94 13.17 15.91
CA LEU A 418 -18.49 14.50 15.47
C LEU A 418 -17.42 15.09 16.41
N VAL A 419 -17.60 14.97 17.73
CA VAL A 419 -16.62 15.46 18.70
C VAL A 419 -15.32 14.65 18.62
N ASN A 420 -15.39 13.33 18.49
CA ASN A 420 -14.21 12.48 18.33
C ASN A 420 -13.43 12.89 17.08
N LEU A 421 -14.11 13.01 15.95
CA LEU A 421 -13.51 13.41 14.68
C LEU A 421 -12.91 14.82 14.74
N ALA A 422 -13.58 15.77 15.41
CA ALA A 422 -13.08 17.12 15.59
C ALA A 422 -11.77 17.15 16.41
N CYS A 423 -11.71 16.37 17.50
CA CYS A 423 -10.51 16.20 18.30
C CYS A 423 -9.35 15.60 17.49
N ASP A 424 -9.62 14.54 16.72
CA ASP A 424 -8.61 13.89 15.88
C ASP A 424 -8.09 14.83 14.80
N CYS A 425 -8.98 15.55 14.12
CA CYS A 425 -8.62 16.55 13.12
C CYS A 425 -7.79 17.68 13.73
N PHE A 426 -8.12 18.12 14.94
CA PHE A 426 -7.39 19.17 15.63
C PHE A 426 -5.96 18.73 15.96
N ILE A 427 -5.76 17.54 16.53
CA ILE A 427 -4.43 17.02 16.85
C ILE A 427 -3.62 16.80 15.58
N CYS A 428 -4.21 16.20 14.55
CA CYS A 428 -3.56 16.03 13.24
C CYS A 428 -3.19 17.37 12.60
N GLY A 429 -4.04 18.40 12.76
CA GLY A 429 -3.78 19.77 12.32
C GLY A 429 -2.58 20.40 13.02
N LEU A 430 -2.41 20.17 14.33
CA LEU A 430 -1.25 20.65 15.08
C LEU A 430 0.04 19.96 14.61
N LEU A 431 0.03 18.64 14.41
CA LEU A 431 1.17 17.88 13.87
C LEU A 431 1.51 18.33 12.45
N LEU A 432 0.49 18.56 11.61
CA LEU A 432 0.67 19.12 10.28
C LEU A 432 1.29 20.51 10.32
N HIS A 433 0.89 21.33 11.28
CA HIS A 433 1.47 22.65 11.46
C HIS A 433 2.96 22.57 11.80
N VAL A 434 3.40 21.60 12.60
CA VAL A 434 4.84 21.34 12.83
C VAL A 434 5.56 21.04 11.51
N CYS A 435 5.04 20.11 10.70
CA CYS A 435 5.62 19.79 9.39
C CYS A 435 5.71 21.03 8.48
N CYS A 436 4.64 21.82 8.42
CA CYS A 436 4.60 23.03 7.61
C CYS A 436 5.65 24.06 8.07
N GLN A 437 5.81 24.24 9.38
CA GLN A 437 6.82 25.16 9.90
C GLN A 437 8.24 24.68 9.62
N ILE A 438 8.49 23.37 9.61
CA ILE A 438 9.77 22.78 9.17
C ILE A 438 10.03 23.09 7.68
N GLU A 439 9.04 22.91 6.80
CA GLU A 439 9.21 23.25 5.38
C GLU A 439 9.44 24.76 5.14
N ILE A 440 8.77 25.62 5.93
CA ILE A 440 9.01 27.07 5.89
C ILE A 440 10.44 27.39 6.37
N LEU A 441 10.91 26.70 7.41
CA LEU A 441 12.28 26.84 7.91
C LEU A 441 13.29 26.43 6.84
N GLU A 442 13.11 25.30 6.18
CA GLU A 442 13.98 24.82 5.09
C GLU A 442 14.06 25.86 3.96
N TYR A 443 12.91 26.39 3.53
CA TYR A 443 12.86 27.44 2.52
C TYR A 443 13.58 28.73 2.96
N ARG A 444 13.42 29.14 4.22
CA ARG A 444 14.08 30.34 4.77
C ARG A 444 15.59 30.15 4.93
N LEU A 445 16.02 28.97 5.36
CA LEU A 445 17.42 28.59 5.46
C LEU A 445 18.09 28.69 4.10
N ASN A 446 17.48 28.11 3.05
CA ASN A 446 18.03 28.16 1.70
C ASN A 446 18.18 29.60 1.16
N LYS A 447 17.29 30.53 1.55
CA LYS A 447 17.38 31.96 1.18
C LYS A 447 18.20 32.82 2.14
N SER A 448 18.82 32.23 3.15
CA SER A 448 19.53 32.98 4.19
C SER A 448 20.98 33.30 3.79
N HIS A 449 21.19 34.46 3.15
CA HIS A 449 22.54 34.95 2.82
C HIS A 449 23.09 35.96 3.84
N THR A 450 22.29 36.38 4.82
CA THR A 450 22.69 37.36 5.85
C THR A 450 22.60 36.77 7.24
N TRP A 451 23.48 37.22 8.14
CA TRP A 451 23.53 36.76 9.53
C TRP A 451 22.21 37.00 10.28
N LYS A 452 21.51 38.09 9.95
CA LYS A 452 20.20 38.40 10.52
C LYS A 452 19.16 37.33 10.16
N ASN A 453 19.10 36.94 8.89
CA ASN A 453 18.16 35.91 8.43
C ASN A 453 18.47 34.55 9.05
N LEU A 454 19.75 34.19 9.17
CA LEU A 454 20.15 32.94 9.84
C LEU A 454 19.77 32.93 11.32
N ARG A 455 19.99 34.04 12.04
CA ARG A 455 19.57 34.18 13.44
C ARG A 455 18.06 33.99 13.59
N ASP A 456 17.27 34.52 12.66
CA ASP A 456 15.83 34.31 12.65
C ASP A 456 15.46 32.85 12.33
N CYS A 457 16.21 32.16 11.47
CA CYS A 457 16.02 30.72 11.20
C CYS A 457 16.37 29.86 12.43
N VAL A 458 17.47 30.14 13.13
CA VAL A 458 17.85 29.44 14.37
C VAL A 458 16.76 29.61 15.42
N ARG A 459 16.23 30.83 15.59
CA ARG A 459 15.13 31.09 16.51
C ARG A 459 13.83 30.40 16.07
N HIS A 460 13.54 30.36 14.78
CA HIS A 460 12.36 29.66 14.25
C HIS A 460 12.47 28.15 14.46
N HIS A 461 13.64 27.56 14.25
CA HIS A 461 13.93 26.16 14.55
C HIS A 461 13.68 25.83 16.03
N ASP A 462 14.19 26.65 16.94
CA ASP A 462 13.98 26.51 18.38
C ASP A 462 12.49 26.55 18.74
N LEU A 463 11.76 27.54 18.21
CA LEU A 463 10.30 27.68 18.40
C LEU A 463 9.50 26.48 17.86
N ILE A 464 9.95 25.83 16.78
CA ILE A 464 9.30 24.62 16.25
C ILE A 464 9.43 23.47 17.24
N TYR A 465 10.63 23.27 17.80
CA TYR A 465 10.88 22.22 18.79
C TYR A 465 10.13 22.48 20.09
N ASP A 466 10.10 23.73 20.57
CA ASP A 466 9.30 24.12 21.74
C ASP A 466 7.81 23.87 21.51
N PHE A 467 7.30 24.29 20.35
CA PHE A 467 5.91 24.06 19.99
C PHE A 467 5.58 22.56 19.94
N ALA A 468 6.42 21.75 19.29
CA ALA A 468 6.22 20.30 19.24
C ALA A 468 6.27 19.65 20.63
N SER A 469 7.16 20.12 21.51
CA SER A 469 7.25 19.65 22.90
C SER A 469 5.96 19.97 23.68
N VAL A 470 5.45 21.20 23.56
CA VAL A 470 4.19 21.61 24.20
C VAL A 470 3.01 20.79 23.67
N VAL A 471 2.92 20.54 22.35
CA VAL A 471 1.86 19.68 21.77
C VAL A 471 1.97 18.27 22.35
N ASN A 472 3.18 17.70 22.42
CA ASN A 472 3.38 16.35 22.96
C ASN A 472 2.95 16.29 24.44
N GLU A 473 3.40 17.21 25.28
CA GLU A 473 3.05 17.23 26.71
C GLU A 473 1.54 17.39 26.97
N ARG A 474 0.86 18.20 26.16
CA ARG A 474 -0.57 18.48 26.35
C ARG A 474 -1.46 17.33 25.85
N PHE A 475 -1.09 16.69 24.74
CA PHE A 475 -1.94 15.68 24.11
C PHE A 475 -1.49 14.23 24.34
N ALA A 476 -0.28 13.97 24.85
CA ALA A 476 0.24 12.62 25.06
C ALA A 476 -0.71 11.73 25.88
N LYS A 477 -1.36 12.28 26.93
CA LYS A 477 -2.32 11.53 27.76
C LYS A 477 -3.61 11.22 27.00
N ILE A 478 -4.11 12.18 26.22
CA ILE A 478 -5.34 12.03 25.42
C ILE A 478 -5.12 10.96 24.35
N ILE A 479 -3.99 11.03 23.65
CA ILE A 479 -3.60 10.06 22.62
C ILE A 479 -3.41 8.66 23.23
N ALA A 480 -2.77 8.56 24.40
CA ALA A 480 -2.61 7.28 25.09
C ALA A 480 -3.97 6.62 25.43
N ILE A 481 -4.91 7.41 25.97
CA ILE A 481 -6.27 6.93 26.26
C ILE A 481 -6.96 6.50 24.97
N GLN A 482 -6.87 7.30 23.89
CA GLN A 482 -7.46 6.96 22.60
C GLN A 482 -6.92 5.62 22.06
N PHE A 483 -5.61 5.40 22.12
CA PHE A 483 -4.98 4.15 21.67
C PHE A 483 -5.45 2.96 22.51
N ILE A 484 -5.48 3.08 23.84
CA ILE A 484 -5.92 2.00 24.72
C ILE A 484 -7.41 1.68 24.49
N THR A 485 -8.26 2.70 24.40
CA THR A 485 -9.70 2.53 24.17
C THR A 485 -9.96 1.91 22.80
N SER A 486 -9.31 2.41 21.75
CA SER A 486 -9.44 1.85 20.39
C SER A 486 -8.98 0.40 20.33
N MET A 487 -7.90 0.08 21.04
CA MET A 487 -7.40 -1.28 21.20
C MET A 487 -8.43 -2.21 21.85
N LEU A 488 -9.01 -1.80 22.97
CA LEU A 488 -10.04 -2.57 23.67
C LEU A 488 -11.30 -2.75 22.83
N VAL A 489 -11.70 -1.71 22.10
CA VAL A 489 -12.85 -1.75 21.18
C VAL A 489 -12.59 -2.72 20.03
N VAL A 490 -11.42 -2.64 19.39
CA VAL A 490 -11.01 -3.58 18.35
C VAL A 490 -11.02 -5.02 18.89
N CYS A 491 -10.42 -5.27 20.05
CA CYS A 491 -10.40 -6.60 20.67
C CYS A 491 -11.81 -7.12 20.96
N SER A 492 -12.68 -6.27 21.51
CA SER A 492 -14.05 -6.63 21.87
C SER A 492 -14.92 -6.88 20.63
N ASN A 493 -14.78 -6.06 19.60
CA ASN A 493 -15.51 -6.21 18.34
C ASN A 493 -15.05 -7.48 17.61
N LEU A 494 -13.74 -7.73 17.54
CA LEU A 494 -13.20 -8.96 16.96
C LEU A 494 -13.67 -10.20 17.72
N TYR A 495 -13.75 -10.13 19.05
CA TYR A 495 -14.30 -11.20 19.89
C TYR A 495 -15.81 -11.41 19.68
N GLN A 496 -16.60 -10.34 19.56
CA GLN A 496 -18.03 -10.43 19.25
C GLN A 496 -18.29 -10.99 17.84
N LEU A 497 -17.50 -10.56 16.86
CA LEU A 497 -17.49 -11.08 15.49
C LEU A 497 -17.08 -12.57 15.47
N ALA A 498 -16.22 -13.00 16.40
CA ALA A 498 -15.78 -14.39 16.50
C ALA A 498 -16.81 -15.34 17.15
N GLN A 499 -17.72 -14.83 17.99
CA GLN A 499 -18.69 -15.64 18.73
C GLN A 499 -20.09 -15.73 18.10
N THR A 500 -20.41 -14.93 17.09
CA THR A 500 -21.77 -14.84 16.55
C THR A 500 -21.86 -15.29 15.10
N THR A 501 -23.00 -15.85 14.71
CA THR A 501 -23.36 -16.11 13.31
C THR A 501 -23.68 -14.78 12.63
N LEU A 502 -22.87 -14.39 11.64
CA LEU A 502 -22.96 -13.06 11.04
C LEU A 502 -24.28 -12.90 10.28
N SER A 503 -25.13 -11.99 10.77
CA SER A 503 -26.31 -11.47 10.07
C SER A 503 -26.06 -10.01 9.66
N ALA A 504 -26.89 -9.45 8.77
CA ALA A 504 -26.83 -8.03 8.37
C ALA A 504 -26.80 -7.03 9.56
N LYS A 505 -27.22 -7.48 10.76
CA LYS A 505 -27.16 -6.72 12.01
C LYS A 505 -25.73 -6.40 12.48
N TYR A 506 -24.70 -7.08 11.98
CA TYR A 506 -23.30 -6.91 12.39
C TYR A 506 -22.42 -6.18 11.37
N LEU A 507 -22.96 -5.81 10.20
CA LEU A 507 -22.29 -4.89 9.26
C LEU A 507 -21.83 -3.58 9.94
N PRO A 508 -22.63 -2.95 10.82
CA PRO A 508 -22.18 -1.76 11.53
C PRO A 508 -21.00 -2.01 12.48
N LEU A 509 -20.90 -3.22 13.05
CA LEU A 509 -19.77 -3.62 13.93
C LEU A 509 -18.46 -3.77 13.15
N VAL A 510 -18.53 -4.28 11.92
CA VAL A 510 -17.37 -4.36 11.00
C VAL A 510 -16.93 -2.96 10.57
N LEU A 511 -17.87 -2.12 10.13
CA LEU A 511 -17.59 -0.73 9.74
C LEU A 511 -16.97 0.07 10.89
N TYR A 512 -17.49 -0.09 12.10
CA TYR A 512 -16.95 0.53 13.30
C TYR A 512 -15.51 0.06 13.59
N THR A 513 -15.22 -1.23 13.46
CA THR A 513 -13.86 -1.76 13.63
C THR A 513 -12.88 -1.19 12.60
N VAL A 514 -13.31 -1.01 11.35
CA VAL A 514 -12.52 -0.37 10.30
C VAL A 514 -12.26 1.11 10.60
N CYS A 515 -13.26 1.83 11.11
CA CYS A 515 -13.09 3.22 11.54
C CYS A 515 -12.02 3.34 12.64
N MET A 516 -12.10 2.52 13.70
CA MET A 516 -11.14 2.57 14.81
C MET A 516 -9.71 2.27 14.36
N MET A 517 -9.53 1.36 13.40
CA MET A 517 -8.19 1.06 12.85
C MET A 517 -7.61 2.22 12.03
N ILE A 518 -8.46 2.92 11.28
CA ILE A 518 -8.07 4.09 10.48
C ILE A 518 -7.70 5.26 11.40
N GLU A 519 -8.45 5.48 12.49
CA GLU A 519 -8.12 6.51 13.48
C GLU A 519 -6.71 6.30 14.05
N ILE A 520 -6.41 5.11 14.59
CA ILE A 520 -5.06 4.80 15.12
C ILE A 520 -3.98 5.01 14.05
N PHE A 521 -4.24 4.53 12.84
CA PHE A 521 -3.31 4.64 11.73
C PHE A 521 -2.96 6.11 11.42
N ILE A 522 -3.94 7.01 11.41
CA ILE A 522 -3.75 8.44 11.12
C ILE A 522 -2.84 9.10 12.16
N TYR A 523 -3.03 8.78 13.44
CA TYR A 523 -2.16 9.28 14.51
C TYR A 523 -0.71 8.84 14.33
N CYS A 524 -0.49 7.55 14.07
CA CYS A 524 0.84 7.01 13.77
C CYS A 524 1.44 7.62 12.51
N TRP A 525 0.60 7.94 11.53
CA TRP A 525 1.02 8.56 10.28
C TRP A 525 1.60 9.97 10.49
N PHE A 526 0.81 10.86 11.08
CA PHE A 526 1.22 12.25 11.30
C PHE A 526 2.42 12.32 12.25
N GLY A 527 2.48 11.45 13.27
CA GLY A 527 3.64 11.34 14.15
C GLY A 527 4.92 10.91 13.41
N ASN A 528 4.81 9.91 12.53
CA ASN A 528 5.93 9.45 11.71
C ASN A 528 6.42 10.53 10.75
N GLU A 529 5.52 11.33 10.19
CA GLU A 529 5.93 12.40 9.28
C GLU A 529 6.70 13.50 9.98
N VAL A 530 6.24 13.95 11.15
CA VAL A 530 6.96 14.97 11.90
C VAL A 530 8.38 14.49 12.21
N LYS A 531 8.53 13.21 12.55
CA LYS A 531 9.82 12.55 12.74
C LYS A 531 10.69 12.62 11.47
N LEU A 532 10.16 12.19 10.31
CA LEU A 532 10.90 12.20 9.05
C LEU A 532 11.31 13.61 8.62
N LYS A 533 10.36 14.56 8.63
CA LYS A 533 10.61 15.97 8.28
C LYS A 533 11.67 16.60 9.18
N SER A 534 11.67 16.28 10.47
CA SER A 534 12.69 16.80 11.39
C SER A 534 14.11 16.31 11.05
N LEU A 535 14.25 15.10 10.49
CA LEU A 535 15.55 14.56 10.06
C LEU A 535 16.01 15.15 8.71
N GLN A 536 15.07 15.43 7.80
CA GLN A 536 15.35 16.01 6.47
C GLN A 536 16.01 17.40 6.51
N ILE A 537 15.90 18.13 7.63
CA ILE A 537 16.59 19.40 7.84
C ILE A 537 18.10 19.25 7.63
N ILE A 538 18.69 18.11 8.01
CA ILE A 538 20.13 17.85 7.87
C ILE A 538 20.52 17.83 6.39
N ASP A 539 19.75 17.08 5.58
CA ASP A 539 19.99 16.94 4.15
C ASP A 539 19.82 18.29 3.44
N HIS A 540 18.77 19.05 3.78
CA HIS A 540 18.52 20.37 3.19
C HIS A 540 19.57 21.42 3.57
N VAL A 541 20.13 21.37 4.78
CA VAL A 541 21.26 22.25 5.14
C VAL A 541 22.52 21.87 4.36
N PHE A 542 22.72 20.59 4.07
CA PHE A 542 23.86 20.10 3.29
C PHE A 542 23.79 20.50 1.81
N GLU A 543 22.57 20.61 1.26
CA GLU A 543 22.30 21.10 -0.11
C GLU A 543 22.56 22.60 -0.31
N MET A 544 22.78 23.38 0.76
CA MET A 544 23.11 24.80 0.65
C MET A 544 24.55 25.03 0.17
N ASP A 545 24.83 26.20 -0.41
CA ASP A 545 26.19 26.68 -0.72
C ASP A 545 26.99 27.08 0.54
N TRP A 546 26.91 26.25 1.60
CA TRP A 546 27.55 26.45 2.88
C TRP A 546 29.09 26.59 2.84
N PRO A 547 29.84 26.00 1.87
CA PRO A 547 31.29 26.18 1.81
C PRO A 547 31.72 27.64 1.59
N GLU A 548 30.90 28.42 0.89
CA GLU A 548 31.17 29.83 0.58
C GLU A 548 30.78 30.78 1.73
N LEU A 549 30.15 30.27 2.78
CA LEU A 549 29.70 31.06 3.93
C LEU A 549 30.81 31.25 4.97
N ASN A 550 30.72 32.35 5.72
CA ASN A 550 31.67 32.70 6.78
C ASN A 550 31.63 31.68 7.93
N ASP A 551 32.71 31.55 8.69
CA ASP A 551 32.84 30.57 9.78
C ASP A 551 31.74 30.65 10.86
N SER A 552 31.27 31.86 11.18
CA SER A 552 30.15 32.06 12.10
C SER A 552 28.86 31.43 11.58
N PHE A 553 28.63 31.51 10.27
CA PHE A 553 27.48 30.90 9.58
C PHE A 553 27.56 29.37 9.63
N LYS A 554 28.73 28.82 9.28
CA LYS A 554 29.00 27.38 9.31
C LYS A 554 28.79 26.79 10.71
N LYS A 555 29.25 27.48 11.76
CA LYS A 555 29.03 27.06 13.15
C LYS A 555 27.54 27.02 13.52
N ALA A 556 26.75 27.99 13.09
CA ALA A 556 25.31 28.01 13.35
C ALA A 556 24.56 26.91 12.59
N LEU A 557 24.92 26.64 11.33
CA LEU A 557 24.38 25.51 10.56
C LEU A 557 24.74 24.17 11.21
N LEU A 558 25.98 24.00 11.68
CA LEU A 558 26.37 22.80 12.43
C LEU A 558 25.57 22.61 13.72
N MET A 559 25.21 23.69 14.42
CA MET A 559 24.33 23.60 15.59
C MET A 559 22.91 23.15 15.21
N ILE A 560 22.36 23.65 14.10
CA ILE A 560 21.06 23.21 13.57
C ILE A 560 21.12 21.72 13.21
N MET A 561 22.14 21.30 12.45
CA MET A 561 22.33 19.91 12.03
C MET A 561 22.48 18.98 13.24
N ASN A 562 23.35 19.31 14.19
CA ASN A 562 23.51 18.52 15.41
C ASN A 562 22.20 18.40 16.19
N ARG A 563 21.41 19.48 16.29
CA ARG A 563 20.10 19.42 16.96
C ARG A 563 19.10 18.56 16.19
N ALA A 564 19.10 18.64 14.86
CA ALA A 564 18.22 17.88 13.98
C ALA A 564 18.52 16.37 13.97
N THR A 565 19.72 15.94 14.39
CA THR A 565 20.02 14.50 14.58
C THR A 565 19.12 13.82 15.61
N ILE A 566 18.55 14.60 16.54
CA ILE A 566 17.54 14.12 17.48
C ILE A 566 16.16 14.49 16.91
N PRO A 567 15.42 13.50 16.37
CA PRO A 567 14.16 13.76 15.70
C PRO A 567 13.08 14.25 16.66
N ILE A 568 12.08 14.96 16.11
CA ILE A 568 10.84 15.26 16.82
C ILE A 568 9.99 14.00 16.82
N GLU A 569 9.98 13.28 17.94
CA GLU A 569 9.18 12.07 18.12
C GLU A 569 8.12 12.28 19.20
N PHE A 570 6.85 12.13 18.80
CA PHE A 570 5.72 12.18 19.72
C PHE A 570 5.58 10.84 20.45
N THR A 571 5.49 10.90 21.77
CA THR A 571 5.44 9.72 22.64
C THR A 571 4.23 9.81 23.54
N SER A 572 3.46 8.71 23.60
CA SER A 572 2.29 8.59 24.46
C SER A 572 2.67 7.84 25.74
N ALA A 573 2.44 8.48 26.89
CA ALA A 573 2.69 7.94 28.23
C ALA A 573 4.10 7.33 28.46
N TYR A 574 5.13 7.77 27.73
CA TYR A 574 6.49 7.21 27.74
C TYR A 574 6.59 5.70 27.38
N LEU A 575 5.51 5.09 26.90
CA LEU A 575 5.41 3.65 26.62
C LEU A 575 5.27 3.34 25.12
N PHE A 576 4.65 4.22 24.33
CA PHE A 576 4.43 4.02 22.89
C PHE A 576 4.81 5.26 22.08
N SER A 577 5.71 5.10 21.11
CA SER A 577 6.02 6.14 20.12
C SER A 577 4.94 6.19 19.04
N MET A 578 4.53 7.36 18.59
CA MET A 578 3.55 7.52 17.50
C MET A 578 4.21 7.27 16.13
N ASN A 579 4.51 6.00 15.83
CA ASN A 579 5.15 5.58 14.60
C ASN A 579 4.52 4.30 14.02
N LEU A 580 4.84 3.99 12.76
CA LEU A 580 4.29 2.84 12.03
C LEU A 580 4.64 1.48 12.68
N GLU A 581 5.80 1.38 13.33
CA GLU A 581 6.19 0.17 14.06
C GLU A 581 5.28 -0.08 15.27
N SER A 582 4.90 0.98 15.98
CA SER A 582 3.99 0.91 17.12
C SER A 582 2.57 0.53 16.69
N PHE A 583 2.11 0.96 15.50
CA PHE A 583 0.85 0.48 14.90
C PHE A 583 0.86 -1.04 14.69
N VAL A 584 1.95 -1.59 14.17
CA VAL A 584 2.12 -3.05 14.01
C VAL A 584 2.18 -3.75 15.37
N GLY A 585 2.83 -3.14 16.37
CA GLY A 585 2.86 -3.64 17.74
C GLY A 585 1.47 -3.70 18.39
N VAL A 586 0.69 -2.65 18.22
CA VAL A 586 -0.73 -2.53 18.62
C VAL A 586 -1.54 -3.68 18.01
N LEU A 587 -1.46 -3.90 16.68
CA LEU A 587 -2.15 -5.02 16.02
C LEU A 587 -1.76 -6.40 16.59
N ARG A 588 -0.48 -6.60 16.88
CA ARG A 588 0.01 -7.85 17.50
C ARG A 588 -0.57 -8.06 18.89
N ILE A 589 -0.59 -7.01 19.71
CA ILE A 589 -1.15 -7.07 21.07
C ILE A 589 -2.66 -7.32 21.02
N SER A 590 -3.41 -6.67 20.11
CA SER A 590 -4.86 -6.91 19.97
C SER A 590 -5.15 -8.37 19.69
N TYR A 591 -4.36 -8.93 18.77
CA TYR A 591 -4.46 -10.33 18.39
C TYR A 591 -4.11 -11.24 19.58
N SER A 592 -3.04 -10.97 20.31
CA SER A 592 -2.68 -11.74 21.51
C SER A 592 -3.77 -11.70 22.60
N THR A 593 -4.30 -10.51 22.91
CA THR A 593 -5.40 -10.35 23.88
C THR A 593 -6.67 -11.07 23.42
N TYR A 594 -7.00 -11.02 22.13
CA TYR A 594 -8.08 -11.82 21.56
C TYR A 594 -7.87 -13.32 21.78
N THR A 595 -6.67 -13.85 21.48
CA THR A 595 -6.39 -15.28 21.66
C THR A 595 -6.47 -15.73 23.12
N LEU A 596 -6.19 -14.82 24.06
CA LEU A 596 -6.35 -15.07 25.50
C LEU A 596 -7.84 -15.14 25.88
N LEU A 597 -8.64 -14.17 25.43
CA LEU A 597 -10.09 -14.11 25.68
C LEU A 597 -10.87 -15.28 25.05
N GLN A 598 -10.31 -15.93 24.04
CA GLN A 598 -10.90 -17.15 23.45
C GLN A 598 -10.59 -18.41 24.27
N ARG A 599 -9.54 -18.39 25.11
CA ARG A 599 -9.10 -19.55 25.91
C ARG A 599 -9.68 -19.57 27.33
N VAL A 600 -10.14 -18.42 27.81
CA VAL A 600 -10.90 -18.26 29.07
C VAL A 600 -12.37 -18.42 28.75
#